data_AF-A0AA51DA56-F1
#
_entry.id   AF-A0AA51DA56-F1
#
_cell.length_a   1.000
_cell.length_b   1.000
_cell.length_c   1.000
_cell.angle_alpha   90.00
_cell.angle_beta   90.00
_cell.angle_gamma   90.00
#
_symmetry.space_group_name_H-M   'P 1'
#
loop_
_entity.id
_entity.type
_entity.pdbx_description
1 polymer ?
#
loop_
_entity_poly.entity_id
_entity_poly.type
_entity_poly.pdbx_seq_one_letter_code
_entity_poly.pdbx_strand_id
1 'polypeptide(L)' 'MYENSIQINERNYNLIISNLILSQTEKFTYNDIIKKLGDMFEEITIKIENIVERCLIRLREDGFLSVLGSSYAVVEISL' A
#
# COMPACT_ATOMS: atom_id res chain seq x y z
N MET A 1 -16.71 -23.74 -2.26
CA MET A 1 -17.14 -22.61 -1.40
C MET A 1 -15.99 -21.96 -0.60
N TYR A 2 -14.73 -22.39 -0.74
CA TYR A 2 -13.59 -21.79 -0.02
C TYR A 2 -12.83 -20.71 -0.81
N GLU A 3 -12.97 -20.66 -2.15
CA GLU A 3 -12.25 -19.67 -2.97
C GLU A 3 -12.82 -18.25 -2.84
N ASN A 4 -14.11 -18.12 -2.58
CA ASN A 4 -14.78 -16.81 -2.48
C ASN A 4 -14.34 -16.01 -1.24
N SER A 5 -14.10 -16.65 -0.09
CA SER A 5 -13.69 -15.94 1.12
C SER A 5 -12.25 -15.41 1.05
N ILE A 6 -11.36 -16.12 0.36
CA ILE A 6 -9.95 -15.74 0.18
C ILE A 6 -9.83 -14.51 -0.74
N GLN A 7 -10.60 -14.48 -1.84
CA GLN A 7 -10.63 -13.34 -2.76
C GLN A 7 -11.21 -12.08 -2.12
N ILE A 8 -12.25 -12.21 -1.29
CA ILE A 8 -12.83 -11.07 -0.55
C ILE A 8 -11.76 -10.45 0.36
N ASN A 9 -10.94 -11.28 1.02
CA ASN A 9 -9.88 -10.79 1.91
C ASN A 9 -8.77 -10.03 1.16
N GLU A 10 -8.32 -10.54 0.00
CA GLU A 10 -7.31 -9.84 -0.81
C GLU A 10 -7.78 -8.51 -1.38
N ARG A 11 -9.03 -8.46 -1.84
CA ARG A 11 -9.62 -7.22 -2.36
C ARG A 11 -9.72 -6.16 -1.26
N ASN A 12 -10.03 -6.57 -0.03
CA ASN A 12 -10.06 -5.69 1.13
C ASN A 12 -8.67 -5.13 1.47
N TYR A 13 -7.63 -5.98 1.49
CA TYR A 13 -6.26 -5.51 1.74
C TYR A 13 -5.76 -4.55 0.67
N ASN A 14 -6.00 -4.83 -0.62
CA ASN A 14 -5.61 -3.93 -1.71
C ASN A 14 -6.20 -2.53 -1.55
N LEU A 15 -7.49 -2.44 -1.18
CA LEU A 15 -8.16 -1.16 -0.96
C LEU A 15 -7.59 -0.43 0.26
N ILE A 16 -7.44 -1.12 1.39
CA ILE A 16 -6.91 -0.53 2.63
C ILE A 16 -5.49 -0.01 2.40
N ILE A 17 -4.63 -0.82 1.78
CA ILE A 17 -3.22 -0.48 1.55
C ILE A 17 -3.09 0.65 0.52
N SER A 18 -3.85 0.62 -0.57
CA SER A 18 -3.82 1.70 -1.57
C SER A 18 -4.27 3.03 -0.95
N ASN A 19 -5.34 3.02 -0.14
CA ASN A 19 -5.81 4.22 0.55
C ASN A 19 -4.80 4.73 1.58
N LEU A 20 -4.17 3.82 2.33
CA LEU A 20 -3.10 4.19 3.26
C LEU A 20 -1.97 4.89 2.51
N ILE A 21 -1.47 4.29 1.42
CA ILE A 21 -0.39 4.87 0.60
C ILE A 21 -0.78 6.23 0.02
N LEU A 22 -1.98 6.36 -0.56
CA LEU A 22 -2.44 7.60 -1.17
C LEU A 22 -2.77 8.70 -0.16
N SER A 23 -3.01 8.36 1.11
CA SER A 23 -3.23 9.33 2.19
C SER A 23 -1.94 9.93 2.76
N GLN A 24 -0.77 9.47 2.32
CA GLN A 24 0.50 9.99 2.83
C GLN A 24 0.73 11.43 2.37
N THR A 25 0.90 12.34 3.34
CA THR A 25 1.21 13.76 3.09
C THR A 25 2.71 14.05 3.07
N GLU A 26 3.51 13.15 3.63
CA GLU A 26 4.97 13.26 3.69
C GLU A 26 5.62 12.14 2.86
N LYS A 27 6.93 12.27 2.60
CA LYS A 27 7.71 11.20 1.99
C LYS A 27 7.70 9.98 2.90
N PHE A 28 7.59 8.80 2.31
CA PHE A 28 7.51 7.54 3.06
C PHE A 28 8.31 6.43 2.38
N THR A 29 8.70 5.44 3.16
CA THR A 29 9.34 4.22 2.68
C THR A 29 8.38 3.04 2.75
N TYR A 30 8.78 1.92 2.15
CA TYR A 30 8.08 0.64 2.34
C TYR A 30 7.92 0.30 3.83
N ASN A 31 8.98 0.47 4.62
CA ASN A 31 8.98 0.15 6.06
C ASN A 31 8.00 1.02 6.85
N ASP A 32 7.81 2.28 6.46
CA ASP A 32 6.83 3.16 7.11
C ASP A 32 5.41 2.67 6.90
N ILE A 33 5.10 2.18 5.68
CA ILE A 33 3.80 1.58 5.37
C ILE A 33 3.60 0.28 6.16
N ILE A 34 4.60 -0.59 6.21
CA ILE A 34 4.54 -1.83 7.00
C ILE A 34 4.32 -1.53 8.48
N LYS A 35 5.03 -0.55 9.03
CA LYS A 35 4.85 -0.13 10.43
C LYS A 35 3.42 0.35 10.69
N LYS A 36 2.87 1.21 9.84
CA LYS A 36 1.48 1.71 9.97
C LYS A 36 0.45 0.59 9.85
N LEU A 37 0.69 -0.39 8.98
CA LEU A 37 -0.17 -1.57 8.87
C LEU A 37 -0.08 -2.45 10.13
N GLY A 38 1.10 -2.55 10.76
CA GLY A 38 1.28 -3.28 12.01
C GLY A 38 0.52 -2.66 13.19
N ASP A 39 0.27 -1.35 13.16
CA ASP A 39 -0.61 -0.70 14.13
C ASP A 39 -2.11 -0.97 13.87
N MET A 40 -2.47 -1.36 12.63
CA MET A 40 -3.85 -1.63 12.20
C MET A 40 -4.24 -3.11 12.27
N PHE A 41 -3.28 -4.00 12.09
CA PHE A 41 -3.48 -5.46 12.07
C PHE A 41 -2.71 -6.11 13.21
N GLU A 42 -3.28 -7.15 13.81
CA GLU A 42 -2.60 -7.89 14.88
C GLU A 42 -1.29 -8.55 14.42
N GLU A 43 -1.19 -8.91 13.13
CA GLU A 43 0.00 -9.54 12.55
C GLU A 43 0.20 -9.12 11.07
N ILE A 44 1.44 -8.76 10.73
CA ILE A 44 1.86 -8.57 9.34
C ILE A 44 2.32 -9.90 8.76
N THR A 45 1.56 -10.40 7.79
CA THR A 45 1.90 -11.62 7.06
C THR A 45 2.65 -11.30 5.77
N ILE A 46 3.40 -12.28 5.25
CA ILE A 46 4.06 -12.21 3.92
C ILE A 46 3.05 -11.82 2.82
N LYS A 47 1.79 -12.22 2.97
CA LYS A 47 0.72 -11.85 2.04
C LYS A 47 0.48 -10.34 2.01
N ILE A 48 0.47 -9.67 3.16
CA ILE A 48 0.30 -8.22 3.27
C ILE A 48 1.51 -7.52 2.65
N GLU A 49 2.71 -7.97 2.97
CA GLU A 49 3.97 -7.45 2.39
C GLU A 49 3.94 -7.48 0.85
N ASN A 50 3.57 -8.62 0.26
CA ASN A 50 3.43 -8.77 -1.19
C ASN A 50 2.32 -7.88 -1.79
N ILE A 51 1.28 -7.54 -1.03
CA ILE A 51 0.25 -6.60 -1.50
C ILE A 51 0.78 -5.17 -1.45
N VAL A 52 1.53 -4.80 -0.40
CA VAL A 52 2.18 -3.48 -0.30
C VAL A 52 3.13 -3.26 -1.45
N GLU A 53 4.02 -4.21 -1.74
CA GLU A 53 4.97 -4.10 -2.85
C GLU A 53 4.25 -3.91 -4.19
N ARG A 54 3.24 -4.74 -4.48
CA ARG A 54 2.43 -4.61 -5.70
C ARG A 54 1.70 -3.27 -5.78
N CYS A 55 1.16 -2.78 -4.66
CA CYS A 55 0.49 -1.48 -4.65
C CYS A 55 1.46 -0.33 -4.90
N LEU A 56 2.66 -0.35 -4.31
CA LEU A 56 3.69 0.67 -4.55
C LEU A 56 4.15 0.69 -6.01
N ILE A 57 4.42 -0.49 -6.58
CA ILE A 57 4.83 -0.62 -7.99
C ILE A 57 3.72 -0.10 -8.91
N ARG A 58 2.48 -0.57 -8.71
CA ARG A 58 1.33 -0.16 -9.52
C ARG A 58 1.10 1.35 -9.44
N LEU A 59 1.02 1.91 -8.23
CA LEU A 59 0.76 3.34 -8.05
C LEU A 59 1.89 4.22 -8.58
N ARG A 60 3.14 3.74 -8.56
CA ARG A 60 4.26 4.39 -9.23
C ARG A 60 4.11 4.37 -10.75
N GLU A 61 3.80 3.20 -11.32
CA GLU A 61 3.64 3.04 -12.77
C GLU A 61 2.45 3.81 -13.33
N ASP A 62 1.39 3.94 -12.53
CA ASP A 62 0.21 4.74 -12.83
C ASP A 62 0.43 6.25 -12.62
N GLY A 63 1.61 6.67 -12.12
CA GLY A 63 1.97 8.08 -11.95
C GLY A 63 1.43 8.75 -10.68
N PHE A 64 0.83 8.00 -9.75
CA PHE A 64 0.37 8.53 -8.46
C PHE A 64 1.50 8.72 -7.45
N LEU A 65 2.63 8.01 -7.61
CA LEU A 65 3.79 8.11 -6.73
C LEU A 65 5.02 8.58 -7.50
N SER A 66 5.75 9.52 -6.92
CA SER A 66 7.12 9.86 -7.31
C SER A 66 8.12 9.04 -6.49
N VAL A 67 9.26 8.67 -7.10
CA VAL A 67 10.35 7.93 -6.45
C VAL A 67 11.55 8.85 -6.24
N LEU A 68 12.05 8.89 -5.01
CA LEU A 68 13.21 9.67 -4.59
C LEU A 68 14.16 8.77 -3.80
N GLY A 69 15.08 8.11 -4.51
CA GLY A 69 15.97 7.11 -3.91
C GLY A 69 15.16 5.93 -3.35
N SER A 70 15.26 5.68 -2.04
CA SER A 70 14.54 4.63 -1.33
C SER A 70 13.14 5.06 -0.83
N SER A 71 12.70 6.27 -1.14
CA SER A 71 11.44 6.84 -0.65
C SER A 71 10.46 7.12 -1.79
N TYR A 72 9.18 7.12 -1.44
CA TYR A 72 8.05 7.50 -2.27
C TYR A 72 7.44 8.81 -1.77
N ALA A 73 6.79 9.55 -2.66
CA ALA A 73 5.89 10.64 -2.29
C ALA A 73 4.66 10.63 -3.20
N VAL A 74 3.48 10.85 -2.63
CA VAL A 74 2.24 11.01 -3.41
C VAL A 74 2.36 12.28 -4.26
N VAL A 75 2.05 12.15 -5.56
CA VAL A 75 2.05 13.30 -6.47
C VAL A 75 0.88 14.21 -6.11
N GLU A 76 1.18 15.47 -5.80
CA GLU A 76 0.15 16.47 -5.55
C GLU A 76 -0.64 16.72 -6.83
N ILE A 77 -1.96 16.62 -6.75
CA ILE A 77 -2.85 17.01 -7.84
C ILE A 77 -2.99 18.52 -7.77
N SER A 78 -2.39 19.23 -8.71
CA SER A 78 -2.74 20.63 -9.00
C SER A 78 -4.17 20.64 -9.55
N LEU A 79 -5.16 20.94 -8.70
CA LEU A 79 -6.52 21.24 -9.13
C LEU A 79 -6.59 22.61 -9.82
#